data_AF-M7PHS9-F1
#
_entry.id   AF-M7PHS9-F1
#
_cell.length_a   1.000
_cell.length_b   1.000
_cell.length_c   1.000
_cell.angle_alpha   90.00
_cell.angle_beta   90.00
_cell.angle_gamma   90.00
#
_symmetry.space_group_name_H-M   'P 1'
#
loop_
_entity.id
_entity.type
_entity.pdbx_description
1 polymer ?
#
loop_
_entity_poly.entity_id
_entity_poly.type
_entity_poly.pdbx_seq_one_letter_code
_entity_poly.pdbx_strand_id
1 'polypeptide(L)' 'MSFFDANDESNTARLVYIFYMAGIIIYLLTLIGVVVAYTHKAEAPDWLKSHYEFQIRTFWITLLLLIAGWMTMS' A
#
# COMPACT_ATOMS: atom_id res chain seq x y z
N MET A 1 40.63 6.11 -5.46
CA MET A 1 39.18 6.35 -5.40
C MET A 1 38.58 5.21 -4.59
N SER A 2 38.42 5.32 -3.25
CA SER A 2 37.98 4.14 -2.45
C SER A 2 37.46 4.38 -1.03
N PHE A 3 37.27 5.62 -0.55
CA PHE A 3 36.67 5.85 0.79
C PHE A 3 35.44 6.76 0.78
N PHE A 4 35.23 7.53 -0.30
CA PHE A 4 34.07 8.40 -0.45
C PHE A 4 32.89 7.75 -1.19
N ASP A 5 33.13 6.76 -2.07
CA ASP A 5 32.08 6.05 -2.82
C ASP A 5 31.33 5.00 -1.97
N ALA A 6 32.00 4.37 -1.00
CA ALA A 6 31.39 3.37 -0.13
C ALA A 6 30.24 3.94 0.74
N ASN A 7 30.31 5.23 1.08
CA ASN A 7 29.28 5.89 1.87
C ASN A 7 28.00 6.07 1.02
N ASP A 8 28.12 6.42 -0.26
CA ASP A 8 26.97 6.67 -1.14
C ASP A 8 26.22 5.38 -1.49
N GLU A 9 26.95 4.29 -1.78
CA GLU A 9 26.35 2.97 -2.01
C GLU A 9 25.67 2.43 -0.74
N SER A 10 26.32 2.56 0.43
CA SER A 10 25.74 2.10 1.70
C SER A 10 24.50 2.92 2.11
N ASN A 11 24.49 4.23 1.84
CA ASN A 11 23.35 5.10 2.09
C ASN A 11 22.19 4.78 1.14
N THR A 12 22.49 4.50 -0.13
CA THR A 12 21.49 4.05 -1.11
C THR A 12 20.85 2.72 -0.67
N ALA A 13 21.66 1.74 -0.26
CA ALA A 13 21.14 0.47 0.25
C ALA A 13 20.25 0.65 1.50
N ARG A 14 20.63 1.55 2.40
CA ARG A 14 19.84 1.87 3.60
C ARG A 14 18.50 2.55 3.25
N LEU A 15 18.49 3.45 2.28
CA LEU A 15 17.27 4.07 1.76
C LEU A 15 16.32 3.03 1.15
N VAL A 16 16.85 2.11 0.34
CA VAL A 16 16.06 1.00 -0.23
C VAL A 16 15.41 0.17 0.88
N TYR A 17 16.15 -0.13 1.95
CA TYR A 17 15.63 -0.88 3.08
C TYR A 17 14.49 -0.13 3.81
N ILE A 18 14.64 1.18 4.00
CA ILE A 18 13.59 2.03 4.59
C ILE A 18 12.34 2.02 3.70
N PHE A 19 12.49 2.10 2.38
CA PHE A 19 11.35 2.04 1.46
C PHE A 19 10.65 0.68 1.50
N TYR A 20 11.37 -0.43 1.61
CA TYR A 20 10.74 -1.74 1.80
C TYR A 20 9.96 -1.83 3.11
N MET A 21 10.51 -1.34 4.21
CA MET A 21 9.79 -1.28 5.49
C MET A 21 8.54 -0.40 5.41
N ALA A 22 8.66 0.79 4.83
CA ALA A 22 7.54 1.70 4.63
C ALA A 22 6.47 1.08 3.74
N GLY A 23 6.86 0.39 2.66
CA GLY A 23 5.96 -0.32 1.77
C GLY A 23 5.14 -1.38 2.51
N ILE A 24 5.78 -2.22 3.33
CA ILE A 24 5.09 -3.24 4.14
C ILE A 24 4.05 -2.58 5.07
N ILE A 25 4.41 -1.48 5.73
CA ILE A 25 3.50 -0.75 6.62
C ILE A 25 2.30 -0.20 5.83
N ILE A 26 2.52 0.39 4.66
CA ILE A 26 1.45 0.92 3.80
C ILE A 26 0.48 -0.20 3.38
N TYR A 27 0.98 -1.37 2.99
CA TYR A 27 0.13 -2.52 2.66
C TYR A 27 -0.70 -3.00 3.87
N LEU A 28 -0.13 -3.02 5.07
CA LEU A 28 -0.90 -3.38 6.27
C LEU A 28 -1.95 -2.32 6.62
N LEU A 29 -1.61 -1.03 6.51
CA LEU A 29 -2.56 0.07 6.78
C LEU A 29 -3.73 0.06 5.80
N THR A 30 -3.48 -0.21 4.52
CA THR A 30 -4.56 -0.31 3.52
C THR A 30 -5.52 -1.47 3.81
N LEU A 31 -5.01 -2.61 4.31
CA LEU A 31 -5.85 -3.72 4.74
C LEU A 31 -6.74 -3.35 5.93
N ILE A 32 -6.16 -2.69 6.94
CA ILE A 32 -6.91 -2.21 8.11
C ILE A 32 -8.00 -1.21 7.69
N GLY A 33 -7.68 -0.29 6.79
CA GLY A 33 -8.63 0.72 6.29
C GLY A 33 -9.87 0.08 5.65
N VAL A 34 -9.70 -0.98 4.87
CA VAL A 34 -10.82 -1.72 4.25
C VAL A 34 -11.68 -2.40 5.29
N VAL A 35 -11.07 -3.04 6.29
CA VAL A 35 -11.82 -3.67 7.40
C VAL A 35 -12.66 -2.62 8.14
N VAL A 36 -12.06 -1.49 8.51
CA VAL A 36 -12.76 -0.37 9.18
C VAL A 36 -13.89 0.18 8.30
N ALA A 37 -13.68 0.29 6.99
CA ALA A 37 -14.72 0.72 6.06
C ALA A 37 -15.90 -0.26 6.04
N TYR A 38 -15.64 -1.57 6.00
CA TYR A 38 -16.71 -2.58 6.06
C TYR A 38 -17.50 -2.53 7.38
N THR A 39 -16.82 -2.36 8.52
CA THR A 39 -17.49 -2.34 9.82
C THR A 39 -18.34 -1.08 10.03
N HIS A 40 -17.88 0.09 9.57
CA HIS A 40 -18.58 1.36 9.82
C HIS A 40 -19.55 1.77 8.71
N LYS A 41 -19.49 1.13 7.53
CA LYS A 41 -20.37 1.46 6.39
C LYS A 41 -21.86 1.35 6.72
N ALA A 42 -22.28 0.37 7.53
CA ALA A 42 -23.71 0.13 7.77
C ALA A 42 -24.38 1.26 8.57
N GLU A 43 -23.65 1.84 9.51
CA GLU A 43 -24.16 2.85 10.47
C GLU A 43 -23.81 4.28 10.07
N ALA A 44 -23.03 4.47 9.01
CA ALA A 44 -22.56 5.77 8.56
C ALA A 44 -23.69 6.64 7.94
N PRO A 45 -23.60 7.98 8.02
CA PRO A 45 -24.44 8.87 7.24
C PRO A 45 -24.26 8.65 5.73
N ASP A 46 -25.27 8.96 4.92
CA ASP A 46 -25.28 8.61 3.49
C ASP A 46 -24.09 9.20 2.69
N TRP A 47 -23.63 10.41 3.03
CA TRP A 47 -22.44 10.99 2.41
C TRP A 47 -21.16 10.18 2.68
N LEU A 48 -21.05 9.59 3.87
CA LEU A 48 -19.89 8.81 4.29
C LEU A 48 -19.98 7.35 3.83
N LYS A 49 -21.19 6.79 3.69
CA LYS A 49 -21.41 5.49 3.04
C LYS A 49 -20.79 5.45 1.64
N SER A 50 -21.04 6.49 0.84
CA SER A 50 -20.50 6.59 -0.53
C SER A 50 -18.97 6.60 -0.54
N HIS A 51 -18.35 7.22 0.47
CA HIS A 51 -16.90 7.28 0.63
C HIS A 51 -16.32 5.90 0.98
N TYR A 52 -16.92 5.19 1.95
CA TYR A 52 -16.50 3.82 2.29
C TYR A 52 -16.67 2.85 1.12
N GLU A 53 -17.77 2.96 0.38
CA GLU A 53 -17.98 2.15 -0.83
C GLU A 53 -16.91 2.39 -1.89
N PHE A 54 -16.54 3.66 -2.12
CA PHE A 54 -15.48 4.01 -3.05
C PHE A 54 -14.13 3.44 -2.62
N GLN A 55 -13.76 3.55 -1.34
CA GLN A 55 -12.51 3.01 -0.81
C GLN A 55 -12.46 1.48 -0.95
N ILE A 56 -13.52 0.78 -0.54
CA ILE A 56 -13.63 -0.69 -0.67
C ILE A 56 -13.51 -1.11 -2.13
N ARG A 57 -14.23 -0.45 -3.04
CA ARG A 57 -14.18 -0.79 -4.47
C ARG A 57 -12.80 -0.56 -5.07
N THR A 58 -12.16 0.55 -4.72
CA THR A 58 -10.81 0.88 -5.18
C THR A 58 -9.80 -0.15 -4.70
N PHE A 59 -9.88 -0.58 -3.44
CA PHE A 59 -9.02 -1.63 -2.91
C PHE A 59 -9.10 -2.91 -3.73
N TRP A 60 -10.31 -3.41 -4.00
CA TRP A 60 -10.48 -4.64 -4.78
C TRP A 60 -10.02 -4.49 -6.24
N ILE A 61 -10.28 -3.35 -6.88
CA ILE A 61 -9.79 -3.08 -8.23
C ILE A 61 -8.26 -3.08 -8.25
N THR A 62 -7.61 -2.37 -7.33
CA THR A 62 -6.15 -2.33 -7.23
C THR A 62 -5.59 -3.72 -6.95
N LEU A 63 -6.20 -4.50 -6.05
CA LEU A 63 -5.75 -5.86 -5.75
C LEU A 63 -5.87 -6.78 -6.98
N LEU A 64 -6.99 -6.72 -7.71
CA LEU A 64 -7.17 -7.49 -8.94
C LEU A 64 -6.16 -7.10 -10.02
N LEU A 65 -5.89 -5.81 -10.20
CA LEU A 65 -4.89 -5.33 -11.15
C LEU A 65 -3.47 -5.80 -10.76
N LEU A 66 -3.13 -5.79 -9.47
CA LEU A 66 -1.85 -6.31 -8.98
C LEU A 66 -1.71 -7.81 -9.26
N ILE A 67 -2.76 -8.59 -8.97
CA ILE A 67 -2.76 -10.04 -9.23
C ILE A 67 -2.67 -10.32 -10.74
N ALA A 68 -3.46 -9.63 -11.56
CA ALA A 68 -3.44 -9.80 -13.02
C ALA A 68 -2.08 -9.41 -13.62
N GLY A 69 -1.49 -8.31 -13.15
CA GLY A 69 -0.15 -7.89 -13.55
C GLY A 69 0.90 -8.93 -13.19
N TRP A 70 0.86 -9.46 -11.96
CA TRP A 70 1.75 -10.53 -11.52
C TRP A 70 1.62 -11.78 -12.40
N MET A 71 0.39 -12.24 -12.65
CA MET A 71 0.11 -13.40 -13.51
C MET A 71 0.60 -13.22 -14.95
N THR A 72 0.62 -11.99 -15.46
CA THR A 72 1.08 -11.70 -16.83
C THR A 72 2.61 -11.71 -16.92
N MET A 73 3.30 -11.37 -15.84
CA MET A 73 4.76 -11.27 -15.79
C MET A 73 5.45 -12.57 -15.34
N SER A 74 4.71 -13.53 -14.78
CA SER A 74 5.19 -14.82 -14.29
C SER A 74 5.28 -15.90 -15.36
#